data_AF-A0A356B3R7-F1
#
_entry.id   AF-A0A356B3R7-F1
#
_cell.length_a   1.000
_cell.length_b   1.000
_cell.length_c   1.000
_cell.angle_alpha   90.00
_cell.angle_beta   90.00
_cell.angle_gamma   90.00
#
_symmetry.space_group_name_H-M   'P 1'
#
loop_
_entity.id
_entity.type
_entity.pdbx_description
1 polymer ?
#
loop_
_entity_poly.entity_id
_entity_poly.type
_entity_poly.pdbx_seq_one_letter_code
_entity_poly.pdbx_strand_id
1 'polypeptide(L)'
;MVDYTVNKSNQAPDGGLQFGRSICRQTIIPSDEGIIIAAPEIPSGMHAAQSIKERFEAIDCKVKILHNPEHDVLLQCKQPVIVIGNLSDSKCIEYMYYKYLSMTDKSYPGKEGYHIRTVIDPFATGHNVIHIGYSDEVGLQKGSSKFLEYIRNPIPYLNDIYYTSLPYSEHFLEKVNNETLPEKVDLIPSIHTSVWYEIGMFSYLTGDMKPFETYLEGWRKMIEISKTHDYLIKETHLYMMRHVEIWRLLEFSGMIPDELRGQIEECLFHWAKSSEGMGYAGPHSKDKNLPAHNHTMFCAISLIYLHDYFTKRYPELESLKEWKTVADDVFYTFNNSGWKPYCDDSSYSNQVTLVHACNYSIFQDEHLFLNSSAKQAAEWIKTIIGQNGIIPSFGDGSVKSP
;
A
#
# COMPACT_ATOMS: atom_id res chain seq x y z
N MET A 1 41.09 -19.38 -37.46
CA MET A 1 41.79 -19.31 -36.16
C MET A 1 41.87 -17.84 -35.81
N VAL A 2 41.50 -17.46 -34.58
CA VAL A 2 41.52 -16.09 -34.00
C VAL A 2 40.31 -15.23 -34.44
N ASP A 3 39.53 -14.58 -33.59
CA ASP A 3 39.27 -14.66 -32.14
C ASP A 3 37.91 -13.96 -31.93
N TYR A 4 37.01 -14.56 -31.14
CA TYR A 4 35.82 -13.87 -30.65
C TYR A 4 36.22 -13.15 -29.35
N THR A 5 36.62 -11.89 -29.44
CA THR A 5 36.73 -11.02 -28.27
C THR A 5 35.34 -10.73 -27.73
N VAL A 6 34.96 -11.51 -26.72
CA VAL A 6 33.87 -11.22 -25.79
C VAL A 6 34.15 -9.86 -25.17
N ASN A 7 33.26 -8.90 -25.45
CA ASN A 7 33.32 -7.58 -24.85
C ASN A 7 33.07 -7.71 -23.35
N LYS A 8 34.04 -7.23 -22.57
CA LYS A 8 34.02 -7.24 -21.11
C LYS A 8 32.87 -6.39 -20.58
N SER A 9 31.97 -7.05 -19.86
CA SER A 9 31.33 -6.60 -18.61
C SER A 9 31.07 -5.09 -18.47
N ASN A 10 29.85 -4.67 -18.79
CA ASN A 10 29.18 -3.61 -18.03
C ASN A 10 28.86 -4.19 -16.64
N GLN A 11 29.75 -4.00 -15.68
CA GLN A 11 29.42 -4.22 -14.27
C GLN A 11 28.42 -3.13 -13.86
N ALA A 12 27.21 -3.56 -13.49
CA ALA A 12 26.20 -2.68 -12.94
C ALA A 12 26.73 -2.01 -11.66
N PRO A 13 26.47 -0.71 -11.43
CA PRO A 13 27.03 0.04 -10.30
C PRO A 13 26.55 -0.43 -8.92
N ASP A 14 25.58 -1.35 -8.85
CA ASP A 14 24.97 -1.88 -7.62
C ASP A 14 25.21 -3.40 -7.44
N GLY A 15 26.43 -3.88 -7.71
CA GLY A 15 26.93 -5.12 -7.14
C GLY A 15 26.14 -6.41 -7.41
N GLY A 16 25.51 -6.56 -8.58
CA GLY A 16 24.82 -7.81 -8.94
C GLY A 16 23.52 -8.08 -8.19
N LEU A 17 22.87 -7.04 -7.65
CA LEU A 17 21.54 -7.13 -7.06
C LEU A 17 20.52 -7.64 -8.09
N GLN A 18 19.79 -8.71 -7.74
CA GLN A 18 18.74 -9.29 -8.57
C GLN A 18 17.37 -8.96 -7.98
N PHE A 19 16.57 -8.19 -8.71
CA PHE A 19 15.19 -7.86 -8.34
C PHE A 19 14.21 -9.00 -8.69
N GLY A 20 13.00 -8.96 -8.11
CA GLY A 20 11.96 -9.94 -8.38
C GLY A 20 12.16 -11.24 -7.62
N ARG A 21 12.41 -11.16 -6.31
CA ARG A 21 12.48 -12.37 -5.46
C ARG A 21 11.22 -13.22 -5.65
N SER A 22 11.43 -14.53 -5.76
CA SER A 22 10.35 -15.51 -5.94
C SER A 22 9.35 -15.41 -4.79
N ILE A 23 8.06 -15.45 -5.11
CA ILE A 23 6.98 -15.48 -4.13
C ILE A 23 6.22 -16.80 -4.19
N CYS A 24 5.55 -17.14 -3.10
CA CYS A 24 4.63 -18.27 -3.05
C CYS A 24 3.19 -17.75 -2.95
N ARG A 25 2.42 -17.83 -4.05
CA ARG A 25 1.00 -17.43 -4.05
C ARG A 25 0.10 -18.43 -3.34
N GLN A 26 0.54 -19.68 -3.22
CA GLN A 26 -0.14 -20.67 -2.39
C GLN A 26 0.28 -20.51 -0.93
N THR A 27 -0.63 -20.75 0.00
CA THR A 27 -0.32 -20.70 1.43
C THR A 27 -0.09 -22.12 1.94
N ILE A 28 1.19 -22.47 2.05
CA ILE A 28 1.65 -23.76 2.57
C ILE A 28 1.49 -23.77 4.09
N ILE A 29 0.82 -24.80 4.61
CA ILE A 29 0.63 -24.97 6.05
C ILE A 29 1.65 -26.00 6.56
N PRO A 30 2.62 -25.60 7.40
CA PRO A 30 3.58 -26.52 8.00
C PRO A 30 2.87 -27.58 8.86
N SER A 31 3.23 -28.86 8.71
CA SER A 31 2.59 -29.95 9.45
C SER A 31 2.82 -29.87 10.97
N ASP A 32 3.97 -29.37 11.40
CA ASP A 32 4.35 -29.31 12.81
C ASP A 32 3.75 -28.11 13.54
N GLU A 33 3.74 -26.94 12.90
CA GLU A 33 3.25 -25.69 13.46
C GLU A 33 1.72 -25.54 13.27
N GLY A 34 1.21 -25.83 12.07
CA GLY A 34 -0.19 -25.61 11.70
C GLY A 34 -0.47 -24.20 11.18
N ILE A 35 -1.65 -23.68 11.54
CA ILE A 35 -2.13 -22.35 11.12
C ILE A 35 -2.75 -21.58 12.31
N ILE A 36 -2.57 -20.27 12.33
CA ILE A 36 -3.23 -19.38 13.30
C ILE A 36 -4.47 -18.76 12.68
N ILE A 37 -5.56 -18.65 13.46
CA ILE A 37 -6.73 -17.84 13.14
C ILE A 37 -6.80 -16.69 14.15
N ALA A 38 -6.55 -15.46 13.69
CA ALA A 38 -6.80 -14.24 14.44
C ALA A 38 -8.25 -13.79 14.18
N ALA A 39 -9.11 -13.95 15.17
CA ALA A 39 -10.55 -13.70 15.07
C ALA A 39 -10.94 -12.44 15.85
N PRO A 40 -11.92 -11.64 15.37
CA PRO A 40 -12.42 -10.49 16.12
C PRO A 40 -13.27 -10.96 17.30
N GLU A 41 -13.45 -10.10 18.32
CA GLU A 41 -14.17 -10.49 19.56
C GLU A 41 -15.69 -10.66 19.38
N ILE A 42 -16.23 -10.21 18.25
CA ILE A 42 -17.67 -10.33 17.97
C ILE A 42 -18.10 -11.81 17.89
N PRO A 43 -19.28 -12.20 18.41
CA PRO A 43 -19.70 -13.61 18.45
C PRO A 43 -19.73 -14.28 17.08
N SER A 44 -20.16 -13.56 16.04
CA SER A 44 -20.18 -14.02 14.65
C SER A 44 -18.77 -14.32 14.12
N GLY A 45 -17.77 -13.53 14.51
CA GLY A 45 -16.35 -13.72 14.19
C GLY A 45 -15.77 -14.98 14.83
N MET A 46 -16.07 -15.19 16.10
CA MET A 46 -15.66 -16.41 16.81
C MET A 46 -16.34 -17.66 16.25
N HIS A 47 -17.60 -17.57 15.85
CA HIS A 47 -18.31 -18.68 15.20
C HIS A 47 -17.70 -19.04 13.83
N ALA A 48 -17.33 -18.04 13.04
CA ALA A 48 -16.61 -18.23 11.78
C ALA A 48 -15.24 -18.91 12.01
N ALA A 49 -14.47 -18.43 13.00
CA ALA A 49 -13.18 -19.00 13.35
C ALA A 49 -13.29 -20.48 13.78
N GLN A 50 -14.33 -20.82 14.55
CA GLN A 50 -14.59 -22.19 14.98
C GLN A 50 -14.94 -23.11 13.80
N SER A 51 -15.81 -22.66 12.89
CA SER A 51 -16.14 -23.41 11.67
C SER A 51 -14.92 -23.67 10.78
N ILE A 52 -14.06 -22.66 10.64
CA ILE A 52 -12.80 -22.77 9.87
C ILE A 52 -11.85 -23.75 10.55
N LYS A 53 -11.70 -23.66 11.88
CA LYS A 53 -10.89 -24.58 12.67
C LYS A 53 -11.32 -26.03 12.47
N GLU A 54 -12.62 -26.32 12.62
CA GLU A 54 -13.17 -27.68 12.45
C GLU A 54 -12.86 -28.24 11.05
N ARG A 55 -12.93 -27.40 10.02
CA ARG A 55 -12.63 -27.81 8.65
C ARG A 55 -11.16 -28.12 8.41
N PHE A 56 -10.24 -27.40 9.06
CA PHE A 56 -8.81 -27.71 9.03
C PHE A 56 -8.46 -28.94 9.85
N GLU A 57 -9.04 -29.09 11.05
CA GLU A 57 -8.84 -30.29 11.89
C GLU A 57 -9.33 -31.56 11.18
N ALA A 58 -10.40 -31.47 10.38
CA ALA A 58 -10.89 -32.57 9.55
C ALA A 58 -9.92 -33.02 8.43
N ILE A 59 -8.87 -32.24 8.14
CA ILE A 59 -7.78 -32.60 7.20
C ILE A 59 -6.43 -32.72 7.93
N ASP A 60 -6.46 -33.06 9.22
CA ASP A 60 -5.30 -33.29 10.08
C ASP A 60 -4.35 -32.07 10.22
N CYS A 61 -4.90 -30.86 10.07
CA CYS A 61 -4.15 -29.61 10.27
C CYS A 61 -4.30 -29.10 11.71
N LYS A 62 -3.17 -28.77 12.36
CA LYS A 62 -3.19 -28.08 13.66
C LYS A 62 -3.68 -26.65 13.49
N VAL A 63 -4.54 -26.20 14.40
CA VAL A 63 -5.11 -24.85 14.35
C VAL A 63 -5.09 -24.19 15.72
N LYS A 64 -4.65 -22.94 15.79
CA LYS A 64 -4.74 -22.10 16.99
C LYS A 64 -5.61 -20.88 16.71
N ILE A 65 -6.70 -20.74 17.47
CA ILE A 65 -7.51 -19.51 17.46
C ILE A 65 -6.92 -18.53 18.49
N LEU A 66 -6.74 -17.28 18.09
CA LEU A 66 -6.38 -16.16 18.94
C LEU A 66 -7.50 -15.12 18.92
N HIS A 67 -7.84 -14.60 20.10
CA HIS A 67 -8.94 -13.66 20.26
C HIS A 67 -8.38 -12.24 20.12
N ASN A 68 -8.71 -11.58 19.01
CA ASN A 68 -8.30 -10.23 18.62
C ASN A 68 -6.87 -9.87 19.07
N PRO A 69 -5.86 -10.67 18.68
CA PRO A 69 -4.49 -10.46 19.13
C PRO A 69 -3.92 -9.15 18.58
N GLU A 70 -2.95 -8.59 19.30
CA GLU A 70 -2.11 -7.51 18.80
C GLU A 70 -1.35 -7.96 17.53
N HIS A 71 -0.89 -6.98 16.74
CA HIS A 71 -0.23 -7.19 15.46
C HIS A 71 1.11 -7.94 15.56
N ASP A 72 1.71 -8.09 16.75
CA ASP A 72 2.91 -8.90 17.00
C ASP A 72 2.78 -10.33 16.44
N VAL A 73 1.57 -10.90 16.43
CA VAL A 73 1.33 -12.21 15.84
C VAL A 73 1.68 -12.26 14.36
N LEU A 74 1.50 -11.16 13.63
CA LEU A 74 1.80 -11.06 12.20
C LEU A 74 3.29 -10.87 11.94
N LEU A 75 3.98 -10.17 12.83
CA LEU A 75 5.40 -9.84 12.70
C LEU A 75 6.32 -11.00 13.09
N GLN A 76 5.87 -11.88 13.98
CA GLN A 76 6.69 -12.91 14.62
C GLN A 76 6.24 -14.34 14.30
N CYS A 77 5.21 -14.53 13.47
CA CYS A 77 4.69 -15.87 13.18
C CYS A 77 5.72 -16.75 12.45
N LYS A 78 5.68 -18.05 12.75
CA LYS A 78 6.42 -19.11 12.05
C LYS A 78 5.50 -20.02 11.23
N GLN A 79 4.32 -19.51 10.92
CA GLN A 79 3.24 -20.22 10.26
C GLN A 79 2.28 -19.21 9.64
N PRO A 80 1.47 -19.60 8.65
CA PRO A 80 0.46 -18.73 8.08
C PRO A 80 -0.56 -18.26 9.12
N VAL A 81 -1.14 -17.09 8.87
CA VAL A 81 -2.19 -16.50 9.71
C VAL A 81 -3.41 -16.22 8.86
N ILE A 82 -4.56 -16.72 9.28
CA ILE A 82 -5.86 -16.26 8.79
C ILE A 82 -6.31 -15.13 9.70
N VAL A 83 -6.56 -13.96 9.15
CA VAL A 83 -7.10 -12.82 9.87
C VAL A 83 -8.52 -12.59 9.41
N ILE A 84 -9.46 -12.66 10.35
CA ILE A 84 -10.87 -12.34 10.14
C ILE A 84 -11.09 -10.93 10.70
N GLY A 85 -11.74 -10.05 9.93
CA GLY A 85 -12.13 -8.73 10.43
C GLY A 85 -11.93 -7.59 9.46
N ASN A 86 -12.16 -6.39 9.96
CA ASN A 86 -11.96 -5.10 9.30
C ASN A 86 -11.25 -4.12 10.25
N LEU A 87 -10.99 -2.90 9.77
CA LEU A 87 -10.32 -1.83 10.54
C LEU A 87 -10.95 -1.58 11.93
N SER A 88 -12.26 -1.80 12.10
CA SER A 88 -12.97 -1.43 13.33
C SER A 88 -13.03 -2.52 14.41
N ASP A 89 -12.74 -3.78 14.07
CA ASP A 89 -12.97 -4.93 14.97
C ASP A 89 -11.79 -5.92 15.07
N SER A 90 -10.71 -5.69 14.31
CA SER A 90 -9.52 -6.55 14.31
C SER A 90 -8.24 -5.73 14.37
N LYS A 91 -7.48 -5.86 15.47
CA LYS A 91 -6.19 -5.16 15.67
C LYS A 91 -5.13 -5.53 14.63
N CYS A 92 -5.18 -6.79 14.17
CA CYS A 92 -4.35 -7.25 13.06
C CYS A 92 -4.70 -6.52 11.75
N ILE A 93 -5.99 -6.34 11.45
CA ILE A 93 -6.41 -5.61 10.25
C ILE A 93 -6.20 -4.11 10.39
N GLU A 94 -6.38 -3.52 11.58
CA GLU A 94 -6.01 -2.14 11.85
C GLU A 94 -4.55 -1.87 11.48
N TYR A 95 -3.63 -2.70 11.98
CA TYR A 95 -2.21 -2.58 11.63
C TYR A 95 -1.96 -2.77 10.12
N MET A 96 -2.57 -3.78 9.49
CA MET A 96 -2.45 -3.97 8.04
C MET A 96 -3.02 -2.79 7.23
N TYR A 97 -4.12 -2.19 7.68
CA TYR A 97 -4.74 -1.02 7.07
C TYR A 97 -3.79 0.19 7.18
N TYR A 98 -3.21 0.41 8.35
CA TYR A 98 -2.24 1.49 8.61
C TYR A 98 -0.95 1.33 7.80
N LYS A 99 -0.51 0.09 7.55
CA LYS A 99 0.62 -0.23 6.67
C LYS A 99 0.26 -0.30 5.19
N TYR A 100 -0.94 0.15 4.79
CA TYR A 100 -1.42 0.13 3.41
C TYR A 100 -1.31 -1.26 2.74
N LEU A 101 -1.67 -2.30 3.50
CA LEU A 101 -1.75 -3.70 3.06
C LEU A 101 -3.22 -4.18 2.92
N SER A 102 -4.17 -3.38 3.38
CA SER A 102 -5.60 -3.66 3.34
C SER A 102 -6.37 -2.34 3.24
N MET A 103 -7.60 -2.40 2.72
CA MET A 103 -8.51 -1.23 2.62
C MET A 103 -9.88 -1.52 3.24
N THR A 104 -9.97 -2.56 4.06
CA THR A 104 -11.26 -3.08 4.53
C THR A 104 -11.67 -2.43 5.82
N ASP A 105 -12.86 -1.84 5.79
CA ASP A 105 -13.48 -1.12 6.89
C ASP A 105 -15.00 -1.35 6.87
N LYS A 106 -15.75 -0.50 7.57
CA LYS A 106 -17.22 -0.56 7.58
C LYS A 106 -17.88 -0.06 6.28
N SER A 107 -17.11 0.53 5.37
CA SER A 107 -17.59 1.10 4.11
C SER A 107 -17.31 0.18 2.91
N TYR A 108 -16.11 -0.41 2.85
CA TYR A 108 -15.68 -1.39 1.84
C TYR A 108 -15.45 -2.76 2.50
N PRO A 109 -15.94 -3.88 1.94
CA PRO A 109 -16.58 -4.08 0.62
C PRO A 109 -18.07 -3.67 0.51
N GLY A 110 -18.62 -3.05 1.56
CA GLY A 110 -20.00 -2.62 1.60
C GLY A 110 -20.91 -3.63 2.28
N LYS A 111 -22.15 -3.24 2.48
CA LYS A 111 -23.18 -4.04 3.16
C LYS A 111 -23.30 -5.43 2.51
N GLU A 112 -23.23 -6.48 3.32
CA GLU A 112 -23.21 -7.88 2.90
C GLU A 112 -22.06 -8.29 1.96
N GLY A 113 -21.12 -7.40 1.70
CA GLY A 113 -19.91 -7.64 0.92
C GLY A 113 -18.87 -8.42 1.71
N TYR A 114 -18.02 -9.15 1.01
CA TYR A 114 -16.85 -9.80 1.58
C TYR A 114 -15.68 -9.83 0.59
N HIS A 115 -14.47 -10.00 1.10
CA HIS A 115 -13.36 -10.49 0.29
C HIS A 115 -12.55 -11.55 1.05
N ILE A 116 -11.88 -12.40 0.27
CA ILE A 116 -10.94 -13.41 0.74
C ILE A 116 -9.66 -13.24 -0.08
N ARG A 117 -8.60 -12.77 0.56
CA ARG A 117 -7.36 -12.41 -0.12
C ARG A 117 -6.14 -13.08 0.49
N THR A 118 -5.26 -13.57 -0.35
CA THR A 118 -3.88 -13.93 0.04
C THR A 118 -3.01 -12.69 -0.01
N VAL A 119 -2.46 -12.29 1.13
CA VAL A 119 -1.43 -11.26 1.26
C VAL A 119 -0.09 -11.97 1.41
N ILE A 120 0.78 -11.78 0.43
CA ILE A 120 2.01 -12.52 0.18
C ILE A 120 3.11 -12.05 1.11
N ASP A 121 3.43 -12.88 2.10
CA ASP A 121 4.50 -12.66 3.08
C ASP A 121 4.71 -11.18 3.48
N PRO A 122 3.66 -10.49 3.98
CA PRO A 122 3.68 -9.03 4.12
C PRO A 122 4.74 -8.50 5.10
N PHE A 123 5.22 -9.36 5.99
CA PHE A 123 6.13 -9.00 7.09
C PHE A 123 7.48 -9.74 7.03
N ALA A 124 7.80 -10.38 5.90
CA ALA A 124 9.03 -11.15 5.72
C ALA A 124 9.23 -12.27 6.76
N THR A 125 8.14 -12.92 7.16
CA THR A 125 8.15 -14.09 8.04
C THR A 125 8.29 -15.40 7.25
N GLY A 126 8.21 -15.32 5.91
CA GLY A 126 8.17 -16.47 5.01
C GLY A 126 6.77 -17.07 4.85
N HIS A 127 5.74 -16.43 5.42
CA HIS A 127 4.38 -16.96 5.44
C HIS A 127 3.34 -15.94 4.98
N ASN A 128 2.40 -16.39 4.17
CA ASN A 128 1.27 -15.58 3.74
C ASN A 128 0.28 -15.33 4.89
N VAL A 129 -0.44 -14.21 4.76
CA VAL A 129 -1.63 -13.91 5.54
C VAL A 129 -2.86 -14.12 4.65
N ILE A 130 -3.87 -14.82 5.13
CA ILE A 130 -5.19 -14.87 4.47
C ILE A 130 -6.11 -13.89 5.18
N HIS A 131 -6.61 -12.88 4.47
CA HIS A 131 -7.55 -11.91 5.03
C HIS A 131 -8.97 -12.22 4.57
N ILE A 132 -9.86 -12.49 5.53
CA ILE A 132 -11.32 -12.56 5.35
C ILE A 132 -11.92 -11.25 5.85
N GLY A 133 -12.27 -10.35 4.94
CA GLY A 133 -12.81 -9.04 5.27
C GLY A 133 -14.29 -8.88 4.90
N TYR A 134 -14.96 -7.98 5.61
CA TYR A 134 -16.39 -7.72 5.52
C TYR A 134 -16.71 -6.34 6.12
N SER A 135 -17.87 -5.78 5.76
CA SER A 135 -18.38 -4.55 6.39
C SER A 135 -19.51 -4.80 7.40
N ASP A 136 -20.16 -5.97 7.36
CA ASP A 136 -21.19 -6.39 8.32
C ASP A 136 -21.19 -7.92 8.57
N GLU A 137 -22.01 -8.38 9.52
CA GLU A 137 -22.09 -9.80 9.91
C GLU A 137 -22.59 -10.73 8.79
N VAL A 138 -23.44 -10.22 7.89
CA VAL A 138 -23.93 -11.00 6.75
C VAL A 138 -22.79 -11.23 5.76
N GLY A 139 -21.97 -10.20 5.50
CA GLY A 139 -20.75 -10.29 4.73
C GLY A 139 -19.76 -11.30 5.34
N LEU A 140 -19.55 -11.22 6.65
CA LEU A 140 -18.74 -12.21 7.39
C LEU A 140 -19.23 -13.65 7.20
N GLN A 141 -20.54 -13.89 7.31
CA GLN A 141 -21.11 -15.22 7.11
C GLN A 141 -20.86 -15.72 5.68
N LYS A 142 -21.10 -14.87 4.67
CA LYS A 142 -20.86 -15.22 3.25
C LYS A 142 -19.38 -15.52 3.00
N GLY A 143 -18.48 -14.63 3.44
CA GLY A 143 -17.04 -14.77 3.24
C GLY A 143 -16.44 -15.98 3.96
N SER A 144 -16.82 -16.22 5.21
CA SER A 144 -16.35 -17.40 5.96
C SER A 144 -16.86 -18.70 5.33
N SER A 145 -18.15 -18.76 4.94
CA SER A 145 -18.72 -19.92 4.25
C SER A 145 -18.00 -20.20 2.93
N LYS A 146 -17.72 -19.15 2.15
CA LYS A 146 -16.99 -19.28 0.89
C LYS A 146 -15.55 -19.75 1.12
N PHE A 147 -14.88 -19.27 2.17
CA PHE A 147 -13.53 -19.69 2.50
C PHE A 147 -13.42 -21.19 2.83
N LEU A 148 -14.46 -21.81 3.42
CA LEU A 148 -14.46 -23.24 3.71
C LEU A 148 -14.27 -24.11 2.45
N GLU A 149 -14.67 -23.62 1.28
CA GLU A 149 -14.48 -24.29 -0.02
C GLU A 149 -13.00 -24.33 -0.44
N TYR A 150 -12.19 -23.40 0.06
CA TYR A 150 -10.77 -23.28 -0.28
C TYR A 150 -9.84 -24.03 0.68
N ILE A 151 -10.37 -24.60 1.77
CA ILE A 151 -9.56 -25.27 2.78
C ILE A 151 -8.99 -26.58 2.25
N ARG A 152 -7.66 -26.57 2.09
CA ARG A 152 -6.76 -27.66 1.73
C ARG A 152 -5.33 -27.24 2.08
N ASN A 153 -4.38 -28.17 2.00
CA ASN A 153 -2.96 -27.86 2.14
C ASN A 153 -2.21 -28.23 0.85
N PRO A 154 -1.58 -27.28 0.14
CA PRO A 154 -1.59 -25.84 0.42
C PRO A 154 -2.94 -25.18 0.10
N ILE A 155 -3.27 -24.09 0.81
CA ILE A 155 -4.41 -23.23 0.45
C ILE A 155 -4.06 -22.56 -0.90
N PRO A 156 -4.97 -22.53 -1.88
CA PRO A 156 -4.69 -21.92 -3.17
C PRO A 156 -4.50 -20.40 -3.03
N TYR A 157 -4.01 -19.76 -4.09
CA TYR A 157 -4.05 -18.29 -4.18
C TYR A 157 -5.50 -17.80 -4.18
N LEU A 158 -5.79 -16.79 -3.36
CA LEU A 158 -7.13 -16.23 -3.18
C LEU A 158 -7.13 -14.73 -3.50
N ASN A 159 -8.07 -14.33 -4.35
CA ASN A 159 -8.49 -12.96 -4.60
C ASN A 159 -9.99 -12.96 -4.94
N ASP A 160 -10.80 -13.51 -4.03
CA ASP A 160 -12.25 -13.66 -4.19
C ASP A 160 -12.95 -12.47 -3.53
N ILE A 161 -13.72 -11.71 -4.30
CA ILE A 161 -14.30 -10.45 -3.87
C ILE A 161 -15.76 -10.41 -4.30
N TYR A 162 -16.62 -10.11 -3.34
CA TYR A 162 -18.01 -9.72 -3.56
C TYR A 162 -18.23 -8.38 -2.88
N TYR A 163 -18.32 -7.31 -3.68
CA TYR A 163 -18.55 -5.96 -3.16
C TYR A 163 -19.97 -5.49 -3.49
N THR A 164 -20.50 -4.62 -2.64
CA THR A 164 -21.78 -3.93 -2.85
C THR A 164 -21.63 -2.41 -2.79
N SER A 165 -20.49 -1.93 -2.28
CA SER A 165 -20.12 -0.52 -2.23
C SER A 165 -18.61 -0.37 -2.41
N LEU A 166 -18.21 0.72 -3.06
CA LEU A 166 -16.82 1.09 -3.28
C LEU A 166 -16.56 2.48 -2.66
N PRO A 167 -15.31 2.79 -2.27
CA PRO A 167 -14.96 4.08 -1.68
C PRO A 167 -14.95 5.25 -2.68
N TYR A 168 -15.22 4.98 -3.96
CA TYR A 168 -15.23 5.97 -5.05
C TYR A 168 -16.63 6.13 -5.64
N SER A 169 -16.89 7.29 -6.24
CA SER A 169 -18.15 7.55 -6.95
C SER A 169 -18.26 6.70 -8.21
N GLU A 170 -19.49 6.33 -8.59
CA GLU A 170 -19.76 5.58 -9.83
C GLU A 170 -19.17 6.26 -11.06
N HIS A 171 -19.30 7.59 -11.16
CA HIS A 171 -18.72 8.36 -12.26
C HIS A 171 -17.20 8.23 -12.36
N PHE A 172 -16.49 8.27 -11.22
CA PHE A 172 -15.04 8.08 -11.21
C PHE A 172 -14.66 6.65 -11.63
N LEU A 173 -15.38 5.65 -11.13
CA LEU A 173 -15.15 4.25 -11.47
C LEU A 173 -15.40 3.96 -12.95
N GLU A 174 -16.46 4.55 -13.54
CA GLU A 174 -16.72 4.47 -14.97
C GLU A 174 -15.58 5.11 -15.79
N LYS A 175 -15.05 6.26 -15.35
CA LYS A 175 -13.89 6.88 -15.99
C LYS A 175 -12.68 5.95 -15.94
N VAL A 176 -12.32 5.44 -14.76
CA VAL A 176 -11.14 4.57 -14.57
C VAL A 176 -11.27 3.28 -15.39
N ASN A 177 -12.45 2.66 -15.41
CA ASN A 177 -12.68 1.42 -16.12
C ASN A 177 -12.55 1.56 -17.66
N ASN A 178 -12.74 2.77 -18.20
CA ASN A 178 -12.60 3.06 -19.63
C ASN A 178 -11.29 3.81 -19.96
N GLU A 179 -10.41 4.01 -18.99
CA GLU A 179 -9.17 4.76 -19.17
C GLU A 179 -8.20 4.00 -20.08
N THR A 180 -7.44 4.75 -20.88
CA THR A 180 -6.38 4.21 -21.75
C THR A 180 -5.07 4.94 -21.47
N LEU A 181 -3.97 4.38 -21.96
CA LEU A 181 -2.69 5.06 -21.83
C LEU A 181 -2.63 6.30 -22.75
N PRO A 182 -2.00 7.40 -22.29
CA PRO A 182 -1.64 8.51 -23.14
C PRO A 182 -0.94 8.08 -24.44
N GLU A 183 -1.33 8.70 -25.57
CA GLU A 183 -0.67 8.44 -26.87
C GLU A 183 0.81 8.83 -26.87
N LYS A 184 1.15 9.89 -26.12
CA LYS A 184 2.53 10.37 -25.99
C LYS A 184 3.20 9.74 -24.77
N VAL A 185 4.34 9.10 -25.01
CA VAL A 185 5.08 8.35 -23.99
C VAL A 185 5.58 9.22 -22.82
N ASP A 186 5.90 10.49 -23.07
CA ASP A 186 6.34 11.45 -22.06
C ASP A 186 5.23 11.86 -21.08
N LEU A 187 3.96 11.62 -21.43
CA LEU A 187 2.81 11.87 -20.56
C LEU A 187 2.41 10.67 -19.70
N ILE A 188 3.02 9.49 -19.93
CA ILE A 188 2.72 8.26 -19.19
C ILE A 188 2.97 8.41 -17.67
N PRO A 189 4.09 9.00 -17.21
CA PRO A 189 4.36 9.11 -15.77
C PRO A 189 3.44 10.09 -15.05
N SER A 190 2.87 11.05 -15.78
CA SER A 190 2.05 12.13 -15.22
C SER A 190 0.66 11.65 -14.82
N ILE A 191 0.24 12.02 -13.61
CA ILE A 191 -1.10 11.71 -13.07
C ILE A 191 -2.14 12.79 -13.39
N HIS A 192 -1.72 13.92 -13.96
CA HIS A 192 -2.63 15.01 -14.34
C HIS A 192 -3.23 14.81 -15.74
N THR A 193 -2.59 13.98 -16.55
CA THR A 193 -2.95 13.73 -17.96
C THR A 193 -3.75 12.46 -18.16
N SER A 194 -3.59 11.48 -17.29
CA SER A 194 -4.33 10.22 -17.29
C SER A 194 -4.39 9.63 -15.89
N VAL A 195 -5.38 8.77 -15.66
CA VAL A 195 -5.55 8.01 -14.41
C VAL A 195 -5.35 6.51 -14.61
N TRP A 196 -4.58 6.09 -15.62
CA TRP A 196 -4.37 4.67 -15.94
C TRP A 196 -3.91 3.82 -14.74
N TYR A 197 -3.14 4.41 -13.84
CA TYR A 197 -2.63 3.74 -12.65
C TYR A 197 -3.74 3.37 -11.66
N GLU A 198 -4.84 4.13 -11.62
CA GLU A 198 -6.03 3.85 -10.79
C GLU A 198 -6.76 2.58 -11.23
N ILE A 199 -6.53 2.09 -12.45
CA ILE A 199 -7.04 0.78 -12.89
C ILE A 199 -6.52 -0.32 -11.95
N GLY A 200 -5.29 -0.20 -11.46
CA GLY A 200 -4.75 -1.12 -10.46
C GLY A 200 -5.57 -1.12 -9.16
N MET A 201 -5.91 0.06 -8.65
CA MET A 201 -6.79 0.21 -7.48
C MET A 201 -8.19 -0.36 -7.75
N PHE A 202 -8.75 -0.07 -8.92
CA PHE A 202 -10.04 -0.60 -9.35
C PHE A 202 -10.05 -2.13 -9.35
N SER A 203 -9.06 -2.77 -9.98
CA SER A 203 -8.95 -4.23 -10.01
C SER A 203 -8.72 -4.83 -8.62
N TYR A 204 -7.96 -4.16 -7.75
CA TYR A 204 -7.80 -4.57 -6.36
C TYR A 204 -9.12 -4.53 -5.58
N LEU A 205 -9.92 -3.49 -5.74
CA LEU A 205 -11.17 -3.33 -4.98
C LEU A 205 -12.30 -4.21 -5.52
N THR A 206 -12.34 -4.44 -6.82
CA THR A 206 -13.46 -5.13 -7.48
C THR A 206 -13.19 -6.60 -7.80
N GLY A 207 -11.93 -6.98 -7.94
CA GLY A 207 -11.53 -8.26 -8.52
C GLY A 207 -11.69 -8.34 -10.04
N ASP A 208 -12.14 -7.26 -10.70
CA ASP A 208 -12.26 -7.26 -12.16
C ASP A 208 -10.89 -7.08 -12.81
N MET A 209 -10.42 -8.14 -13.44
CA MET A 209 -9.13 -8.19 -14.14
C MET A 209 -9.22 -7.76 -15.60
N LYS A 210 -10.41 -7.48 -16.14
CA LYS A 210 -10.58 -7.09 -17.56
C LYS A 210 -9.79 -5.82 -17.92
N PRO A 211 -9.84 -4.71 -17.17
CA PRO A 211 -9.06 -3.52 -17.51
C PRO A 211 -7.59 -3.63 -17.08
N PHE A 212 -7.23 -4.64 -16.28
CA PHE A 212 -5.93 -4.72 -15.61
C PHE A 212 -4.73 -4.75 -16.57
N GLU A 213 -4.90 -5.23 -17.80
CA GLU A 213 -3.84 -5.20 -18.80
C GLU A 213 -3.38 -3.76 -19.12
N THR A 214 -4.27 -2.77 -19.08
CA THR A 214 -3.89 -1.35 -19.26
C THR A 214 -2.95 -0.88 -18.14
N TYR A 215 -3.19 -1.33 -16.90
CA TYR A 215 -2.29 -1.05 -15.78
C TYR A 215 -0.91 -1.69 -15.99
N LEU A 216 -0.87 -2.95 -16.43
CA LEU A 216 0.39 -3.64 -16.71
C LEU A 216 1.15 -2.99 -17.86
N GLU A 217 0.47 -2.57 -18.93
CA GLU A 217 1.10 -1.88 -20.05
C GLU A 217 1.64 -0.51 -19.63
N GLY A 218 0.93 0.22 -18.75
CA GLY A 218 1.44 1.46 -18.17
C GLY A 218 2.77 1.24 -17.44
N TRP A 219 2.89 0.16 -16.66
CA TRP A 219 4.16 -0.23 -16.05
C TRP A 219 5.24 -0.64 -17.05
N ARG A 220 4.90 -1.40 -18.10
CA ARG A 220 5.87 -1.72 -19.17
C ARG A 220 6.44 -0.44 -19.79
N LYS A 221 5.59 0.57 -20.00
CA LYS A 221 6.02 1.89 -20.48
C LYS A 221 6.86 2.65 -19.46
N MET A 222 6.49 2.64 -18.18
CA MET A 222 7.30 3.24 -17.11
C MET A 222 8.72 2.61 -17.04
N ILE A 223 8.80 1.28 -17.18
CA ILE A 223 10.08 0.54 -17.23
C ILE A 223 10.88 0.89 -18.49
N GLU A 224 10.24 1.02 -19.64
CA GLU A 224 10.90 1.44 -20.88
C GLU A 224 11.47 2.87 -20.75
N ILE A 225 10.68 3.79 -20.20
CA ILE A 225 11.06 5.19 -19.96
C ILE A 225 12.24 5.25 -18.99
N SER A 226 12.21 4.52 -17.87
CA SER A 226 13.29 4.57 -16.87
C SER A 226 14.64 4.10 -17.43
N LYS A 227 14.64 3.29 -18.49
CA LYS A 227 15.86 2.81 -19.18
C LYS A 227 16.34 3.72 -20.30
N THR A 228 15.42 4.41 -20.99
CA THR A 228 15.73 5.12 -22.25
C THR A 228 15.68 6.64 -22.13
N HIS A 229 14.86 7.15 -21.21
CA HIS A 229 14.56 8.56 -21.00
C HIS A 229 14.35 8.82 -19.51
N ASP A 230 15.32 8.44 -18.68
CA ASP A 230 15.26 8.58 -17.20
C ASP A 230 14.90 10.00 -16.74
N TYR A 231 15.26 11.02 -17.52
CA TYR A 231 14.90 12.40 -17.27
C TYR A 231 13.38 12.68 -17.35
N LEU A 232 12.57 11.84 -18.01
CA LEU A 232 11.10 11.98 -18.01
C LEU A 232 10.48 11.54 -16.68
N ILE A 233 11.26 10.82 -15.86
CA ILE A 233 10.92 10.55 -14.49
C ILE A 233 11.12 11.81 -13.61
N LYS A 234 11.75 12.89 -14.12
CA LYS A 234 12.04 14.12 -13.36
C LYS A 234 10.84 14.86 -12.79
N GLU A 235 9.66 14.69 -13.38
CA GLU A 235 8.44 15.34 -12.88
C GLU A 235 7.63 14.43 -11.94
N THR A 236 8.20 13.31 -11.48
CA THR A 236 7.43 12.30 -10.75
C THR A 236 7.56 12.37 -9.23
N HIS A 237 8.43 13.21 -8.65
CA HIS A 237 8.53 13.31 -7.17
C HIS A 237 7.18 13.69 -6.52
N LEU A 238 6.35 14.45 -7.23
CA LEU A 238 5.01 14.84 -6.80
C LEU A 238 3.98 13.71 -6.94
N TYR A 239 4.21 12.76 -7.84
CA TYR A 239 3.17 11.82 -8.30
C TYR A 239 3.50 10.35 -8.05
N MET A 240 4.77 10.02 -7.80
CA MET A 240 5.24 8.66 -7.63
C MET A 240 4.55 7.96 -6.45
N MET A 241 4.12 8.72 -5.44
CA MET A 241 3.34 8.20 -4.32
C MET A 241 2.14 7.39 -4.80
N ARG A 242 1.38 7.88 -5.80
CA ARG A 242 0.19 7.17 -6.32
C ARG A 242 0.55 5.86 -7.00
N HIS A 243 1.63 5.87 -7.80
CA HIS A 243 2.13 4.66 -8.45
C HIS A 243 2.62 3.63 -7.44
N VAL A 244 3.40 4.06 -6.43
CA VAL A 244 3.95 3.20 -5.37
C VAL A 244 2.86 2.63 -4.48
N GLU A 245 1.88 3.43 -4.06
CA GLU A 245 0.73 2.98 -3.25
C GLU A 245 0.02 1.79 -3.89
N ILE A 246 -0.38 1.97 -5.15
CA ILE A 246 -1.16 0.98 -5.87
C ILE A 246 -0.32 -0.24 -6.23
N TRP A 247 0.92 -0.01 -6.71
CA TRP A 247 1.87 -1.11 -6.92
C TRP A 247 2.03 -1.95 -5.66
N ARG A 248 2.25 -1.31 -4.50
CA ARG A 248 2.47 -2.00 -3.24
C ARG A 248 1.28 -2.88 -2.85
N LEU A 249 0.05 -2.38 -2.94
CA LEU A 249 -1.15 -3.18 -2.68
C LEU A 249 -1.23 -4.42 -3.59
N LEU A 250 -1.01 -4.23 -4.90
CA LEU A 250 -1.11 -5.30 -5.88
C LEU A 250 0.01 -6.33 -5.77
N GLU A 251 1.22 -5.86 -5.49
CA GLU A 251 2.41 -6.67 -5.26
C GLU A 251 2.23 -7.58 -4.04
N PHE A 252 1.84 -7.01 -2.89
CA PHE A 252 1.54 -7.80 -1.70
C PHE A 252 0.29 -8.68 -1.87
N SER A 253 -0.60 -8.37 -2.80
CA SER A 253 -1.76 -9.23 -3.11
C SER A 253 -1.46 -10.29 -4.16
N GLY A 254 -0.21 -10.38 -4.65
CA GLY A 254 0.20 -11.34 -5.67
C GLY A 254 -0.44 -11.14 -7.04
N MET A 255 -1.00 -9.96 -7.32
CA MET A 255 -1.75 -9.65 -8.54
C MET A 255 -0.83 -9.29 -9.72
N ILE A 256 0.40 -8.84 -9.45
CA ILE A 256 1.38 -8.52 -10.48
C ILE A 256 2.00 -9.82 -11.02
N PRO A 257 2.08 -10.04 -12.35
CA PRO A 257 2.71 -11.20 -12.95
C PRO A 257 4.22 -11.29 -12.68
N ASP A 258 4.74 -12.51 -12.52
CA ASP A 258 6.13 -12.75 -12.10
C ASP A 258 7.17 -12.15 -13.06
N GLU A 259 6.87 -12.10 -14.36
CA GLU A 259 7.73 -11.51 -15.38
C GLU A 259 7.87 -9.99 -15.28
N LEU A 260 6.93 -9.30 -14.60
CA LEU A 260 6.95 -7.85 -14.43
C LEU A 260 7.44 -7.42 -13.04
N ARG A 261 7.20 -8.20 -11.99
CA ARG A 261 7.50 -7.84 -10.59
C ARG A 261 8.91 -7.28 -10.43
N GLY A 262 9.93 -8.05 -10.84
CA GLY A 262 11.32 -7.63 -10.70
C GLY A 262 11.69 -6.38 -11.50
N GLN A 263 11.07 -6.17 -12.67
CA GLN A 263 11.34 -4.99 -13.49
C GLN A 263 10.70 -3.73 -12.88
N ILE A 264 9.53 -3.84 -12.26
CA ILE A 264 8.89 -2.74 -11.53
C ILE A 264 9.70 -2.42 -10.27
N GLU A 265 10.10 -3.43 -9.50
CA GLU A 265 10.98 -3.25 -8.34
C GLU A 265 12.27 -2.51 -8.73
N GLU A 266 12.96 -2.95 -9.78
CA GLU A 266 14.17 -2.29 -10.29
C GLU A 266 13.90 -0.83 -10.66
N CYS A 267 12.81 -0.56 -11.38
CA CYS A 267 12.40 0.80 -11.76
C CYS A 267 12.19 1.69 -10.53
N LEU A 268 11.47 1.20 -9.51
CA LEU A 268 11.18 1.94 -8.29
C LEU A 268 12.42 2.13 -7.40
N PHE A 269 13.31 1.13 -7.33
CA PHE A 269 14.57 1.23 -6.62
C PHE A 269 15.48 2.31 -7.21
N HIS A 270 15.62 2.32 -8.54
CA HIS A 270 16.41 3.34 -9.22
C HIS A 270 15.77 4.73 -9.13
N TRP A 271 14.43 4.82 -9.19
CA TRP A 271 13.73 6.07 -8.91
C TRP A 271 14.05 6.60 -7.51
N ALA A 272 13.96 5.75 -6.47
CA ALA A 272 14.26 6.15 -5.10
C ALA A 272 15.69 6.70 -4.95
N LYS A 273 16.66 6.14 -5.66
CA LYS A 273 18.06 6.64 -5.66
C LYS A 273 18.31 7.85 -6.55
N SER A 274 17.36 8.25 -7.39
CA SER A 274 17.53 9.27 -8.40
C SER A 274 17.51 10.71 -7.85
N SER A 275 17.66 11.68 -8.76
CA SER A 275 17.45 13.11 -8.43
C SER A 275 16.04 13.43 -7.95
N GLU A 276 15.05 12.57 -8.23
CA GLU A 276 13.64 12.77 -7.84
C GLU A 276 13.20 11.98 -6.62
N GLY A 277 14.01 11.02 -6.18
CA GLY A 277 13.82 10.36 -4.91
C GLY A 277 14.68 11.05 -3.85
N MET A 278 15.74 10.36 -3.43
CA MET A 278 16.70 10.85 -2.44
C MET A 278 17.38 12.16 -2.82
N GLY A 279 17.67 12.38 -4.11
CA GLY A 279 18.27 13.62 -4.57
C GLY A 279 17.37 14.84 -4.43
N TYR A 280 16.04 14.65 -4.43
CA TYR A 280 15.06 15.70 -4.18
C TYR A 280 14.82 15.82 -2.68
N ALA A 281 14.41 14.74 -2.01
CA ALA A 281 14.00 14.82 -0.61
C ALA A 281 15.17 15.15 0.35
N GLY A 282 16.36 14.60 0.12
CA GLY A 282 17.49 14.72 1.04
C GLY A 282 17.97 16.16 1.30
N PRO A 283 18.19 17.00 0.27
CA PRO A 283 18.50 18.41 0.48
C PRO A 283 17.36 19.19 1.14
N HIS A 284 16.10 18.89 0.78
CA HIS A 284 14.92 19.60 1.24
C HIS A 284 14.44 19.19 2.65
N SER A 285 14.99 18.12 3.23
CA SER A 285 14.68 17.65 4.59
C SER A 285 15.59 18.24 5.68
N LYS A 286 16.63 18.99 5.29
CA LYS A 286 17.68 19.44 6.23
C LYS A 286 17.24 20.57 7.16
N ASP A 287 16.37 21.46 6.70
CA ASP A 287 15.87 22.55 7.53
C ASP A 287 14.73 22.07 8.41
N LYS A 288 14.98 22.03 9.72
CA LYS A 288 14.04 21.58 10.75
C LYS A 288 13.31 22.73 11.43
N ASN A 289 13.58 23.98 11.03
CA ASN A 289 12.92 25.15 11.60
C ASN A 289 11.56 25.42 10.97
N LEU A 290 11.31 24.86 9.79
CA LEU A 290 10.05 24.98 9.04
C LEU A 290 9.52 23.59 8.67
N PRO A 291 8.20 23.43 8.52
CA PRO A 291 7.63 22.24 7.89
C PRO A 291 8.11 22.15 6.43
N ALA A 292 8.23 20.92 5.92
CA ALA A 292 8.58 20.70 4.51
C ALA A 292 7.44 21.13 3.57
N HIS A 293 7.81 21.50 2.34
CA HIS A 293 6.85 21.76 1.26
C HIS A 293 6.17 20.45 0.82
N ASN A 294 4.92 20.52 0.37
CA ASN A 294 4.12 19.34 0.01
C ASN A 294 4.78 18.43 -1.05
N HIS A 295 5.46 18.99 -2.05
CA HIS A 295 6.23 18.21 -3.04
C HIS A 295 7.23 17.26 -2.37
N THR A 296 7.97 17.75 -1.37
CA THR A 296 8.93 16.95 -0.61
C THR A 296 8.22 15.86 0.20
N MET A 297 7.02 16.15 0.71
CA MET A 297 6.21 15.19 1.46
C MET A 297 5.69 14.05 0.59
N PHE A 298 5.24 14.31 -0.64
CA PHE A 298 4.88 13.25 -1.61
C PHE A 298 6.07 12.32 -1.88
N CYS A 299 7.25 12.90 -2.12
CA CYS A 299 8.48 12.15 -2.30
C CYS A 299 8.82 11.32 -1.06
N ALA A 300 8.72 11.89 0.14
CA ALA A 300 9.00 11.20 1.39
C ALA A 300 8.05 10.03 1.68
N ILE A 301 6.76 10.16 1.38
CA ILE A 301 5.80 9.06 1.50
C ILE A 301 6.15 7.92 0.53
N SER A 302 6.54 8.26 -0.70
CA SER A 302 7.03 7.27 -1.65
C SER A 302 8.25 6.52 -1.10
N LEU A 303 9.23 7.27 -0.56
CA LEU A 303 10.44 6.70 0.04
C LEU A 303 10.14 5.82 1.26
N ILE A 304 9.18 6.16 2.13
CA ILE A 304 8.86 5.31 3.30
C ILE A 304 8.19 4.00 2.88
N TYR A 305 7.29 4.02 1.91
CA TYR A 305 6.68 2.79 1.38
C TYR A 305 7.69 1.89 0.68
N LEU A 306 8.59 2.48 -0.11
CA LEU A 306 9.68 1.73 -0.74
C LEU A 306 10.67 1.21 0.29
N HIS A 307 11.07 2.00 1.29
CA HIS A 307 11.89 1.53 2.40
C HIS A 307 11.25 0.34 3.11
N ASP A 308 9.96 0.43 3.43
CA ASP A 308 9.22 -0.64 4.11
C ASP A 308 9.21 -1.95 3.31
N TYR A 309 9.04 -1.86 1.99
CA TYR A 309 9.09 -3.02 1.10
C TYR A 309 10.52 -3.56 0.93
N PHE A 310 11.47 -2.71 0.55
CA PHE A 310 12.83 -3.13 0.21
C PHE A 310 13.59 -3.63 1.44
N THR A 311 13.38 -3.08 2.64
CA THR A 311 14.04 -3.60 3.85
C THR A 311 13.56 -5.01 4.20
N LYS A 312 12.29 -5.34 3.91
CA LYS A 312 11.74 -6.68 4.09
C LYS A 312 12.26 -7.66 3.03
N ARG A 313 12.34 -7.21 1.77
CA ARG A 313 12.70 -8.08 0.65
C ARG A 313 14.19 -8.15 0.40
N TYR A 314 14.97 -7.16 0.77
CA TYR A 314 16.41 -7.05 0.51
C TYR A 314 17.14 -6.55 1.76
N PRO A 315 17.08 -7.29 2.88
CA PRO A 315 17.64 -6.88 4.17
C PRO A 315 19.16 -6.65 4.13
N GLU A 316 19.85 -7.17 3.12
CA GLU A 316 21.28 -6.94 2.88
C GLU A 316 21.63 -5.51 2.42
N LEU A 317 20.65 -4.72 1.98
CA LEU A 317 20.88 -3.37 1.46
C LEU A 317 20.88 -2.33 2.59
N GLU A 318 22.04 -2.12 3.22
CA GLU A 318 22.18 -1.16 4.33
C GLU A 318 21.81 0.28 3.96
N SER A 319 22.01 0.68 2.69
CA SER A 319 21.70 2.02 2.19
C SER A 319 20.22 2.40 2.29
N LEU A 320 19.32 1.43 2.44
CA LEU A 320 17.88 1.68 2.59
C LEU A 320 17.56 2.47 3.87
N LYS A 321 18.42 2.40 4.90
CA LYS A 321 18.24 3.17 6.14
C LYS A 321 18.18 4.67 5.88
N GLU A 322 18.93 5.16 4.90
CA GLU A 322 18.95 6.57 4.53
C GLU A 322 17.59 7.04 4.00
N TRP A 323 16.84 6.19 3.31
CA TRP A 323 15.51 6.53 2.79
C TRP A 323 14.53 6.81 3.91
N LYS A 324 14.56 5.96 4.96
CA LYS A 324 13.78 6.17 6.17
C LYS A 324 14.21 7.46 6.86
N THR A 325 15.50 7.67 7.07
CA THR A 325 16.01 8.88 7.75
C THR A 325 15.57 10.15 7.04
N VAL A 326 15.67 10.20 5.71
CA VAL A 326 15.21 11.36 4.93
C VAL A 326 13.70 11.54 5.06
N ALA A 327 12.90 10.48 4.95
CA ALA A 327 11.45 10.58 5.14
C ALA A 327 11.09 11.08 6.54
N ASP A 328 11.71 10.54 7.59
CA ASP A 328 11.54 10.98 8.97
C ASP A 328 11.92 12.46 9.15
N ASP A 329 13.00 12.92 8.50
CA ASP A 329 13.43 14.31 8.55
C ASP A 329 12.44 15.26 7.85
N VAL A 330 11.83 14.84 6.73
CA VAL A 330 10.78 15.62 6.04
C VAL A 330 9.57 15.87 6.95
N PHE A 331 9.18 14.88 7.74
CA PHE A 331 8.06 14.96 8.68
C PHE A 331 8.48 15.41 10.10
N TYR A 332 9.76 15.74 10.31
CA TYR A 332 10.33 16.05 11.61
C TYR A 332 9.52 17.11 12.35
N THR A 333 9.19 18.22 11.69
CA THR A 333 8.47 19.34 12.31
C THR A 333 7.11 18.90 12.84
N PHE A 334 6.35 18.11 12.07
CA PHE A 334 5.05 17.58 12.52
C PHE A 334 5.19 16.60 13.69
N ASN A 335 6.24 15.78 13.69
CA ASN A 335 6.54 14.86 14.79
C ASN A 335 7.13 15.54 16.04
N ASN A 336 7.49 16.83 15.95
CA ASN A 336 8.07 17.61 17.04
C ASN A 336 7.19 18.83 17.38
N SER A 337 5.89 18.58 17.57
CA SER A 337 4.89 19.56 18.00
C SER A 337 4.53 20.67 16.98
N GLY A 338 5.09 20.63 15.77
CA GLY A 338 4.64 21.47 14.66
C GLY A 338 3.27 21.01 14.16
N TRP A 339 2.41 21.96 13.79
CA TRP A 339 1.05 21.67 13.34
C TRP A 339 0.61 22.49 12.12
N LYS A 340 1.29 23.61 11.84
CA LYS A 340 0.93 24.48 10.72
C LYS A 340 1.70 24.04 9.46
N PRO A 341 1.02 23.83 8.32
CA PRO A 341 1.64 23.63 7.01
C PRO A 341 2.59 24.74 6.56
N TYR A 342 3.50 24.41 5.64
CA TYR A 342 4.36 25.38 4.96
C TYR A 342 3.57 26.25 3.98
N CYS A 343 2.75 25.60 3.14
CA CYS A 343 1.84 26.27 2.25
C CYS A 343 0.84 27.06 3.13
N ASP A 344 0.57 28.32 2.80
CA ASP A 344 -0.31 29.21 3.58
C ASP A 344 -1.57 29.52 2.75
N ASP A 345 -2.22 28.46 2.26
CA ASP A 345 -3.39 28.51 1.39
C ASP A 345 -4.49 27.51 1.82
N SER A 346 -5.68 27.60 1.24
CA SER A 346 -6.80 26.74 1.66
C SER A 346 -6.81 25.34 1.05
N SER A 347 -6.04 25.08 -0.01
CA SER A 347 -5.98 23.81 -0.75
C SER A 347 -4.77 22.97 -0.33
N TYR A 348 -3.55 23.41 -0.63
CA TYR A 348 -2.33 22.65 -0.37
C TYR A 348 -2.04 22.46 1.12
N SER A 349 -2.41 23.42 1.97
CA SER A 349 -2.26 23.26 3.42
C SER A 349 -3.16 22.16 3.95
N ASN A 350 -4.45 22.21 3.60
CA ASN A 350 -5.50 21.42 4.24
C ASN A 350 -5.71 20.06 3.58
N GLN A 351 -5.74 20.02 2.25
CA GLN A 351 -6.07 18.83 1.47
C GLN A 351 -4.84 18.01 1.09
N VAL A 352 -3.64 18.61 1.17
CA VAL A 352 -2.39 17.96 0.73
C VAL A 352 -1.45 17.78 1.92
N THR A 353 -0.91 18.86 2.47
CA THR A 353 0.13 18.82 3.52
C THR A 353 -0.36 18.12 4.78
N LEU A 354 -1.51 18.55 5.34
CA LEU A 354 -2.05 17.91 6.54
C LEU A 354 -2.50 16.46 6.29
N VAL A 355 -3.03 16.17 5.10
CA VAL A 355 -3.35 14.78 4.71
C VAL A 355 -2.09 13.93 4.66
N HIS A 356 -0.98 14.44 4.13
CA HIS A 356 0.29 13.73 4.13
C HIS A 356 0.89 13.56 5.52
N ALA A 357 0.77 14.56 6.40
CA ALA A 357 1.15 14.43 7.80
C ALA A 357 0.34 13.34 8.51
N CYS A 358 -0.98 13.27 8.25
CA CYS A 358 -1.83 12.19 8.72
C CYS A 358 -1.41 10.84 8.11
N ASN A 359 -1.22 10.72 6.80
CA ASN A 359 -0.86 9.46 6.14
C ASN A 359 0.47 8.91 6.68
N TYR A 360 1.50 9.76 6.78
CA TYR A 360 2.77 9.36 7.35
C TYR A 360 2.63 8.96 8.83
N SER A 361 1.87 9.73 9.61
CA SER A 361 1.62 9.38 11.01
C SER A 361 0.81 8.09 11.17
N ILE A 362 -0.16 7.80 10.31
CA ILE A 362 -0.90 6.53 10.30
C ILE A 362 0.07 5.38 9.99
N PHE A 363 1.00 5.59 9.07
CA PHE A 363 1.98 4.58 8.71
C PHE A 363 3.03 4.32 9.81
N GLN A 364 3.35 5.30 10.66
CA GLN A 364 4.25 5.12 11.81
C GLN A 364 3.59 4.30 12.92
N ASP A 365 4.36 3.48 13.64
CA ASP A 365 3.80 2.67 14.75
C ASP A 365 3.43 3.56 15.95
N GLU A 366 4.14 4.66 16.15
CA GLU A 366 3.95 5.57 17.29
C GLU A 366 2.85 6.62 17.04
N HIS A 367 2.40 6.78 15.79
CA HIS A 367 1.42 7.78 15.35
C HIS A 367 1.69 9.19 15.90
N LEU A 368 2.95 9.64 15.88
CA LEU A 368 3.42 10.80 16.64
C LEU A 368 2.60 12.08 16.41
N PHE A 369 2.39 12.48 15.16
CA PHE A 369 1.61 13.67 14.83
C PHE A 369 0.15 13.57 15.30
N LEU A 370 -0.51 12.44 15.01
CA LEU A 370 -1.90 12.19 15.41
C LEU A 370 -2.08 12.17 16.93
N ASN A 371 -1.10 11.63 17.66
CA ASN A 371 -1.08 11.57 19.12
C ASN A 371 -0.61 12.87 19.79
N SER A 372 -0.18 13.87 19.03
CA SER A 372 0.31 15.15 19.56
C SER A 372 -0.37 16.35 18.90
N SER A 373 0.25 16.90 17.87
CA SER A 373 -0.05 18.24 17.36
C SER A 373 -1.20 18.29 16.35
N ALA A 374 -1.70 17.15 15.89
CA ALA A 374 -2.91 17.06 15.07
C ALA A 374 -4.12 17.72 15.73
N LYS A 375 -4.19 17.73 17.08
CA LYS A 375 -5.26 18.43 17.80
C LYS A 375 -5.23 19.94 17.53
N GLN A 376 -4.05 20.58 17.48
CA GLN A 376 -3.97 22.00 17.15
C GLN A 376 -4.32 22.26 15.69
N ALA A 377 -3.87 21.40 14.77
CA ALA A 377 -4.27 21.49 13.36
C ALA A 377 -5.80 21.36 13.20
N ALA A 378 -6.46 20.46 13.95
CA ALA A 378 -7.90 20.30 13.93
C ALA A 378 -8.64 21.55 14.46
N GLU A 379 -8.18 22.17 15.55
CA GLU A 379 -8.78 23.42 16.05
C GLU A 379 -8.59 24.59 15.07
N TRP A 380 -7.43 24.66 14.40
CA TRP A 380 -7.21 25.62 13.32
C TRP A 380 -8.18 25.40 12.15
N ILE A 381 -8.32 24.16 11.66
CA ILE A 381 -9.27 23.80 10.60
C ILE A 381 -10.70 24.16 11.01
N LYS A 382 -11.13 23.82 12.22
CA LYS A 382 -12.47 24.18 12.74
C LYS A 382 -12.72 25.68 12.76
N THR A 383 -11.68 26.48 13.02
CA THR A 383 -11.79 27.93 13.06
C THR A 383 -12.01 28.53 11.67
N ILE A 384 -11.46 27.89 10.62
CA ILE A 384 -11.56 28.39 9.25
C ILE A 384 -12.71 27.77 8.45
N ILE A 385 -13.25 26.60 8.84
CA ILE A 385 -14.42 26.01 8.19
C ILE A 385 -15.65 26.88 8.43
N GLY A 386 -16.30 27.33 7.35
CA GLY A 386 -17.55 28.09 7.42
C GLY A 386 -18.73 27.24 7.91
N GLN A 387 -19.82 27.89 8.32
CA GLN A 387 -21.05 27.21 8.78
C GLN A 387 -21.70 26.31 7.71
N ASN A 388 -21.35 26.51 6.43
CA ASN A 388 -21.74 25.69 5.30
C ASN A 388 -20.83 24.46 5.08
N GLY A 389 -19.85 24.21 5.96
CA GLY A 389 -18.89 23.12 5.84
C GLY A 389 -17.77 23.38 4.81
N ILE A 390 -17.67 24.60 4.27
CA ILE A 390 -16.70 24.95 3.23
C ILE A 390 -15.55 25.74 3.83
N ILE A 391 -14.32 25.40 3.46
CA ILE A 391 -13.14 26.21 3.77
C ILE A 391 -13.07 27.39 2.78
N PRO A 392 -13.00 28.65 3.25
CA PRO A 392 -12.83 29.82 2.39
C PRO A 392 -11.59 29.71 1.50
N SER A 393 -11.71 30.15 0.25
CA SER A 393 -10.56 30.32 -0.63
C SER A 393 -9.62 31.41 -0.12
N PHE A 394 -8.37 31.04 0.16
CA PHE A 394 -7.26 31.97 0.37
C PHE A 394 -5.96 31.38 -0.18
N GLY A 395 -5.03 32.24 -0.59
CA GLY A 395 -3.83 31.82 -1.34
C GLY A 395 -4.21 31.15 -2.66
N ASP A 396 -3.52 30.06 -3.02
CA ASP A 396 -3.80 29.22 -4.18
C ASP A 396 -4.96 28.23 -3.95
N GLY A 397 -5.95 28.69 -3.19
CA GLY A 397 -7.06 27.90 -2.68
C GLY A 397 -8.36 28.04 -3.48
N SER A 398 -9.08 26.94 -3.71
CA SER A 398 -10.35 26.94 -4.47
C SER A 398 -11.46 26.16 -3.78
N VAL A 399 -12.67 26.73 -3.71
CA VAL A 399 -13.90 26.03 -3.27
C VAL A 399 -14.36 24.94 -4.24
N LYS A 400 -13.77 24.86 -5.44
CA LYS A 400 -14.13 23.89 -6.51
C LYS A 400 -13.24 22.65 -6.55
N SER A 401 -12.14 22.63 -5.80
CA SER A 401 -11.25 21.48 -5.70
C SER A 401 -11.41 20.86 -4.31
N PRO A 402 -12.19 19.77 -4.17
CA PRO A 402 -12.07 18.88 -3.02
C PRO A 402 -10.72 18.14 -3.02
#